data_AF-A0A9D5VAU8-F1
#
_entry.id   AF-A0A9D5VAU8-F1
#
_cell.length_a   1.000
_cell.length_b   1.000
_cell.length_c   1.000
_cell.angle_alpha   90.00
_cell.angle_beta   90.00
_cell.angle_gamma   90.00
#
_symmetry.space_group_name_H-M   'P 1'
#
loop_
_entity.id
_entity.type
_entity.pdbx_description
1 polymer ?
#
loop_
_entity_poly.entity_id
_entity_poly.type
_entity_poly.pdbx_seq_one_letter_code
_entity_poly.pdbx_strand_id
1 'polypeptide(L)'
;MPKEALKVAIAGLGTVGGGTVKVLQNHADEIAARCGRPVVITAVAALSKEGLGFDISGYAWYDDAVAMAKDADADVFVELIGGSEGVARAAVEAALNAGRHVVTANKALI
;
A
#
# COMPACT_ATOMS: atom_id res chain seq x y z
N MET A 1 13.45 17.55 -15.03
CA MET A 1 13.54 16.08 -14.94
C MET A 1 12.35 15.59 -14.15
N PRO A 2 11.62 14.54 -14.56
CA PRO A 2 10.63 13.95 -13.67
C PRO A 2 11.33 13.51 -12.38
N LYS A 3 10.79 13.89 -11.23
CA LYS A 3 11.27 13.38 -9.93
C LYS A 3 11.10 11.86 -9.91
N GLU A 4 11.99 11.16 -9.19
CA GLU A 4 11.93 9.70 -9.00
C GLU A 4 10.51 9.26 -8.62
N ALA A 5 10.06 8.06 -8.98
CA ALA A 5 8.70 7.61 -8.66
C ALA A 5 8.52 7.40 -7.14
N LEU A 6 7.39 7.82 -6.56
CA LEU A 6 7.05 7.54 -5.17
C LEU A 6 6.54 6.09 -5.10
N LYS A 7 7.24 5.24 -4.37
CA LYS A 7 6.94 3.81 -4.26
C LYS A 7 5.98 3.56 -3.10
N VAL A 8 4.92 2.80 -3.35
CA VAL A 8 3.85 2.55 -2.39
C VAL A 8 3.65 1.05 -2.18
N ALA A 9 3.59 0.63 -0.92
CA ALA A 9 3.17 -0.70 -0.52
C ALA A 9 1.77 -0.65 0.11
N ILE A 10 0.85 -1.50 -0.33
CA ILE A 10 -0.56 -1.48 0.11
C ILE A 10 -0.91 -2.76 0.87
N ALA A 11 -1.22 -2.63 2.16
CA ALA A 11 -1.67 -3.74 3.00
C ALA A 11 -3.19 -3.72 3.17
N GLY A 12 -3.84 -4.83 2.80
CA GLY A 12 -5.29 -4.95 2.74
C GLY A 12 -5.81 -4.64 1.34
N LEU A 13 -6.40 -5.64 0.68
CA LEU A 13 -6.93 -5.55 -0.69
C LEU A 13 -8.45 -5.81 -0.75
N GLY A 14 -9.16 -5.52 0.34
CA GLY A 14 -10.62 -5.50 0.37
C GLY A 14 -11.21 -4.34 -0.42
N THR A 15 -12.43 -3.92 -0.13
CA THR A 15 -13.14 -2.86 -0.89
C THR A 15 -12.33 -1.56 -1.03
N VAL A 16 -11.76 -1.06 0.07
CA VAL A 16 -11.00 0.20 0.04
C VAL A 16 -9.65 -0.01 -0.65
N GLY A 17 -8.88 -1.02 -0.25
CA GLY A 17 -7.57 -1.31 -0.85
C GLY A 17 -7.62 -1.62 -2.33
N GLY A 18 -8.55 -2.46 -2.76
CA GLY A 18 -8.78 -2.72 -4.18
C GLY A 18 -9.23 -1.48 -4.95
N GLY A 19 -10.04 -0.62 -4.33
CA GLY A 19 -10.38 0.70 -4.88
C GLY A 19 -9.15 1.58 -5.05
N THR A 20 -8.27 1.65 -4.05
CA THR A 20 -7.01 2.39 -4.09
C THR A 20 -6.10 1.89 -5.22
N VAL A 21 -5.93 0.56 -5.36
CA VAL A 21 -5.13 -0.03 -6.45
C VAL A 21 -5.69 0.40 -7.81
N LYS A 22 -7.01 0.24 -8.03
CA LYS A 22 -7.66 0.61 -9.30
C LYS A 22 -7.51 2.09 -9.62
N VAL A 23 -7.65 2.98 -8.62
CA VAL A 23 -7.51 4.42 -8.83
C VAL A 23 -6.08 4.76 -9.23
N LEU A 24 -5.07 4.21 -8.54
CA LEU A 24 -3.67 4.42 -8.86
C LEU A 24 -3.31 3.88 -10.26
N GLN A 25 -3.87 2.74 -10.66
CA GLN A 25 -3.68 2.15 -11.98
C GLN A 25 -4.34 2.98 -13.09
N ASN A 26 -5.62 3.32 -12.92
CA ASN A 26 -6.43 3.94 -13.98
C ASN A 26 -6.17 5.43 -14.16
N HIS A 27 -5.60 6.10 -13.15
CA HIS A 27 -5.38 7.55 -13.15
C HIS A 27 -3.91 7.91 -12.93
N ALA A 28 -2.97 7.02 -13.28
CA ALA A 28 -1.54 7.19 -13.03
C ALA A 28 -0.98 8.52 -13.55
N ASP A 29 -1.31 8.92 -14.78
CA ASP A 29 -0.81 10.16 -15.40
C ASP A 29 -1.36 11.42 -14.71
N GLU A 30 -2.65 11.41 -14.36
CA GLU A 30 -3.29 12.52 -13.68
C GLU A 30 -2.73 12.71 -12.27
N ILE A 31 -2.57 11.61 -11.54
CA ILE A 31 -1.95 11.60 -10.20
C ILE A 31 -0.50 12.06 -10.30
N ALA A 32 0.25 11.58 -11.29
CA ALA A 32 1.64 12.00 -11.50
C ALA A 32 1.75 13.50 -11.77
N ALA A 33 0.86 14.06 -12.59
CA ALA A 33 0.81 15.50 -12.86
C ALA A 33 0.52 16.32 -11.59
N ARG A 34 -0.41 15.86 -10.74
CA ARG A 34 -0.76 16.53 -9.47
C ARG A 34 0.35 16.41 -8.42
N CYS A 35 1.00 15.25 -8.32
CA CYS A 35 2.07 15.00 -7.36
C CYS A 35 3.44 15.52 -7.82
N GLY A 36 3.58 15.89 -9.11
CA GLY A 36 4.84 16.28 -9.73
C GLY A 36 5.86 15.12 -9.84
N ARG A 37 5.43 13.88 -9.62
CA ARG A 37 6.19 12.63 -9.72
C ARG A 37 5.23 11.45 -9.90
N PRO A 38 5.62 10.36 -10.59
CA PRO A 38 4.82 9.14 -10.64
C PRO A 38 4.58 8.58 -9.23
N VAL A 39 3.41 7.97 -9.01
CA VAL A 39 3.10 7.19 -7.80
C VAL A 39 2.89 5.75 -8.24
N VAL A 40 3.75 4.83 -7.79
CA VAL A 40 3.79 3.45 -8.28
C VAL A 40 3.60 2.47 -7.14
N ILE A 41 2.78 1.45 -7.38
CA ILE A 41 2.61 0.34 -6.44
C ILE A 41 3.76 -0.64 -6.69
N THR A 42 4.48 -1.01 -5.64
CA THR A 42 5.61 -1.94 -5.71
C THR A 42 5.35 -3.24 -4.97
N ALA A 43 4.53 -3.19 -3.92
CA ALA A 43 4.17 -4.34 -3.11
C ALA A 43 2.72 -4.29 -2.63
N VAL A 44 2.13 -5.46 -2.45
CA VAL A 44 0.80 -5.61 -1.86
C VAL A 44 0.76 -6.77 -0.87
N ALA A 45 -0.03 -6.61 0.20
CA ALA A 45 -0.27 -7.68 1.18
C ALA A 45 -1.76 -7.93 1.38
N ALA A 46 -2.17 -9.20 1.33
CA ALA A 46 -3.51 -9.63 1.70
C ALA A 46 -3.54 -11.14 2.02
N LEU A 47 -4.63 -11.60 2.65
CA LEU A 47 -4.79 -13.01 3.02
C LEU A 47 -5.05 -13.93 1.81
N SER A 48 -5.60 -13.41 0.71
CA SER A 48 -5.92 -14.17 -0.49
C SER A 48 -5.84 -13.30 -1.75
N LYS A 49 -5.45 -13.92 -2.88
CA LYS A 49 -5.46 -13.32 -4.22
C LYS A 49 -6.81 -13.49 -4.93
N GLU A 50 -7.73 -14.25 -4.35
CA GLU A 50 -9.00 -14.58 -4.98
C GLU A 50 -9.96 -13.38 -5.02
N GLY A 51 -10.66 -13.21 -6.13
CA GLY A 51 -11.76 -12.24 -6.23
C GLY A 51 -11.34 -10.77 -6.24
N LEU A 52 -10.06 -10.44 -6.41
CA LEU A 52 -9.58 -9.05 -6.43
C LEU A 52 -10.21 -8.23 -7.58
N GLY A 53 -10.31 -8.82 -8.78
CA GLY A 53 -10.91 -8.15 -9.94
C GLY A 53 -10.08 -6.99 -10.50
N PHE A 54 -8.75 -7.07 -10.34
CA PHE A 54 -7.73 -6.19 -10.92
C PHE A 54 -6.41 -6.96 -11.01
N ASP A 55 -5.52 -6.54 -11.90
CA ASP A 55 -4.21 -7.17 -12.06
C ASP A 55 -3.21 -6.66 -11.01
N ILE A 56 -2.48 -7.59 -10.39
CA ILE A 56 -1.41 -7.34 -9.42
C ILE A 56 -0.12 -8.08 -9.80
N SER A 57 -0.04 -8.66 -11.00
CA SER A 57 1.08 -9.49 -11.46
C SER A 57 2.43 -8.74 -11.44
N GLY A 58 2.40 -7.41 -11.55
CA GLY A 58 3.57 -6.55 -11.48
C GLY A 58 4.02 -6.15 -10.07
N TYR A 59 3.33 -6.59 -9.00
CA TYR A 59 3.62 -6.19 -7.62
C TYR A 59 4.16 -7.35 -6.80
N ALA A 60 5.12 -7.07 -5.91
CA ALA A 60 5.58 -8.05 -4.94
C ALA A 60 4.43 -8.44 -4.00
N TRP A 61 4.16 -9.73 -3.90
CA TRP A 61 3.11 -10.26 -3.04
C TRP A 61 3.65 -10.64 -1.67
N TYR A 62 2.96 -10.22 -0.63
CA TYR A 62 3.22 -10.62 0.75
C TYR A 62 1.95 -11.23 1.37
N ASP A 63 2.13 -12.35 2.06
CA ASP A 63 1.11 -12.95 2.93
C ASP A 63 1.14 -12.34 4.35
N ASP A 64 2.27 -11.75 4.74
CA ASP A 64 2.46 -11.01 5.99
C ASP A 64 2.69 -9.50 5.75
N ALA A 65 1.75 -8.68 6.21
CA ALA A 65 1.83 -7.22 6.14
C ALA A 65 2.95 -6.63 7.00
N VAL A 66 3.32 -7.27 8.11
CA VAL A 66 4.43 -6.82 8.98
C VAL A 66 5.76 -7.04 8.28
N ALA A 67 5.94 -8.18 7.59
CA ALA A 67 7.11 -8.42 6.75
C ALA A 67 7.19 -7.40 5.61
N MET A 68 6.07 -7.15 4.92
CA MET A 68 6.01 -6.13 3.87
C MET A 68 6.38 -4.73 4.39
N ALA A 69 5.89 -4.35 5.56
CA ALA A 69 6.19 -3.07 6.20
C ALA A 69 7.69 -2.88 6.51
N LYS A 70 8.43 -3.97 6.72
CA LYS A 70 9.88 -3.93 6.98
C LYS A 70 10.69 -3.94 5.68
N ASP A 71 10.34 -4.83 4.76
CA ASP A 71 11.26 -5.27 3.71
C ASP A 71 10.90 -4.80 2.30
N ALA A 72 9.67 -4.34 2.06
CA ALA A 72 9.25 -3.95 0.70
C ALA A 72 10.06 -2.77 0.17
N ASP A 73 10.28 -2.69 -1.15
CA ASP A 73 10.87 -1.51 -1.79
C ASP A 73 9.79 -0.41 -1.91
N ALA A 74 9.60 0.40 -0.85
CA ALA A 74 8.53 1.39 -0.77
C ALA A 74 8.87 2.60 0.12
N ASP A 75 8.47 3.79 -0.31
CA ASP A 75 8.59 5.03 0.48
C ASP A 75 7.42 5.19 1.45
N VAL A 76 6.23 4.72 1.04
CA VAL A 76 4.97 4.85 1.76
C VAL A 76 4.33 3.49 1.99
N PHE A 77 3.96 3.21 3.23
CA PHE A 77 3.13 2.08 3.62
C PHE A 77 1.68 2.55 3.79
N VAL A 78 0.76 1.90 3.07
CA VAL A 78 -0.67 2.19 3.11
C VAL A 78 -1.38 1.06 3.84
N GLU A 79 -1.95 1.34 5.02
CA GLU A 79 -2.65 0.37 5.84
C GLU A 79 -4.17 0.45 5.65
N LEU A 80 -4.76 -0.65 5.17
CA LEU A 80 -6.18 -0.83 4.84
C LEU A 80 -6.69 -2.23 5.24
N ILE A 81 -6.06 -2.85 6.25
CA ILE A 81 -6.43 -4.18 6.77
C ILE A 81 -7.71 -4.07 7.62
N GLY A 82 -7.79 -3.01 8.43
CA GLY A 82 -8.88 -2.81 9.39
C GLY A 82 -8.67 -3.56 10.72
N GLY A 83 -9.48 -3.21 11.73
CA GLY A 83 -9.32 -3.66 13.11
C GLY A 83 -8.36 -2.76 13.92
N SER A 84 -8.50 -2.71 15.25
CA SER A 84 -7.71 -1.79 16.09
C SER A 84 -6.38 -2.36 16.60
N GLU A 85 -6.24 -3.69 16.62
CA GLU A 85 -5.13 -4.39 17.27
C GLU A 85 -4.56 -5.50 16.38
N GLY A 86 -3.44 -6.09 16.80
CA GLY A 86 -2.81 -7.21 16.11
C GLY A 86 -2.06 -6.76 14.85
N VAL A 87 -2.34 -7.40 13.71
CA VAL A 87 -1.55 -7.24 12.47
C VAL A 87 -1.55 -5.79 11.96
N ALA A 88 -2.68 -5.08 12.04
CA ALA A 88 -2.78 -3.70 11.56
C ALA A 88 -1.84 -2.76 12.33
N ARG A 89 -1.92 -2.79 13.67
CA ARG A 89 -1.04 -2.00 14.54
C ARG A 89 0.43 -2.38 14.37
N ALA A 90 0.74 -3.68 14.41
CA ALA A 90 2.11 -4.17 14.28
C ALA A 90 2.75 -3.79 12.94
N ALA A 91 1.98 -3.80 11.85
CA ALA A 91 2.47 -3.41 10.53
C ALA A 91 2.73 -1.90 10.45
N VAL A 92 1.87 -1.07 11.03
CA VAL A 92 2.08 0.39 11.10
C VAL A 92 3.31 0.71 11.94
N GLU A 93 3.46 0.13 13.13
CA GLU A 93 4.63 0.32 13.97
C GLU A 93 5.92 -0.13 13.26
N ALA A 94 5.88 -1.27 12.55
CA ALA A 94 7.01 -1.75 11.76
C ALA A 94 7.38 -0.80 10.61
N ALA A 95 6.39 -0.26 9.89
CA ALA A 95 6.63 0.70 8.81
C ALA A 95 7.26 2.00 9.32
N LEU A 96 6.76 2.54 10.43
CA LEU A 96 7.31 3.74 11.06
C LEU A 96 8.74 3.51 11.55
N ASN A 97 9.01 2.36 12.19
CA ASN A 97 10.36 1.98 12.63
C ASN A 97 11.33 1.77 11.47
N ALA A 98 10.83 1.35 10.30
CA ALA A 98 11.60 1.26 9.06
C ALA A 98 11.80 2.62 8.35
N GLY A 99 11.32 3.72 8.94
CA GLY A 99 11.47 5.08 8.40
C GLY A 99 10.51 5.39 7.24
N ARG A 100 9.45 4.61 7.07
CA ARG A 100 8.47 4.80 6.00
C ARG A 100 7.39 5.78 6.43
N HIS A 101 6.85 6.53 5.47
CA HIS A 101 5.61 7.26 5.71
C HIS A 101 4.44 6.29 5.81
N VAL A 102 3.46 6.59 6.66
CA VAL A 102 2.25 5.79 6.81
C VAL A 102 1.01 6.58 6.42
N VAL A 103 0.16 5.95 5.61
CA VAL A 103 -1.21 6.41 5.34
C VAL A 103 -2.16 5.30 5.78
N THR A 104 -3.18 5.64 6.56
CA THR A 104 -4.19 4.67 7.01
C THR A 104 -5.59 5.24 6.88
N ALA A 105 -6.56 4.37 6.56
CA ALA A 105 -7.99 4.68 6.65
C ALA A 105 -8.65 4.06 7.91
N ASN A 106 -7.84 3.48 8.80
CA ASN A 106 -8.29 2.70 9.93
C ASN A 106 -8.63 3.59 11.14
N LYS A 107 -9.89 4.03 11.18
CA LYS A 107 -10.43 4.84 12.26
C LYS A 107 -10.35 4.19 13.65
N ALA A 108 -10.21 2.88 13.74
CA ALA A 108 -10.16 2.17 15.03
C ALA A 108 -8.73 2.10 15.60
N LEU A 109 -7.72 2.38 14.78
CA LEU A 109 -6.32 2.39 15.18
C LEU A 109 -5.87 3.78 15.71
N ILE A 110 -6.59 4.84 15.36
CA ILE A 110 -6.24 6.24 15.61
C ILE A 110 -7.13 6.90 16.67
#